data_AF-A0A1I7RJM7-F1
#
_entry.id   AF-A0A1I7RJM7-F1
#
_cell.length_a   1.000
_cell.length_b   1.000
_cell.length_c   1.000
_cell.angle_alpha   90.00
_cell.angle_beta   90.00
_cell.angle_gamma   90.00
#
_symmetry.space_group_name_H-M   'P 1'
#
loop_
_entity.id
_entity.type
_entity.pdbx_description
1 polymer ?
#
loop_
_entity_poly.entity_id
_entity_poly.type
_entity_poly.pdbx_seq_one_letter_code
_entity_poly.pdbx_strand_id
1 'polypeptide(L)'
;MYCPDTDVYTAGVTAENTGYPFEIRYGTGSAIGTYYKDVFAFGGKDGKQLKFKNKVTFGAGKQMTFGDEGILGLSFPDPGEKGTNIFDEAVKEGLMDKPIFTVYLKKCGGICEDGGVITFGDYDKEHCCNVKGYVDIIPNEVHWKFKLDGARILDDIHVNQYRNAYYSSFVSLSPDYL
;
A
#
# COMPACT_ATOMS: atom_id res chain seq x y z
N MET A 1 14.69 16.15 -11.78
CA MET A 1 15.69 15.28 -11.15
C MET A 1 15.46 13.90 -11.74
N TYR A 2 16.37 13.43 -12.58
CA TYR A 2 16.32 12.10 -13.20
C TYR A 2 17.02 11.16 -12.24
N CYS A 3 16.33 10.12 -11.75
CA CYS A 3 16.89 9.11 -10.86
C CYS A 3 17.29 7.91 -11.73
N PRO A 4 18.59 7.75 -12.09
CA PRO A 4 19.04 6.66 -12.96
C PRO A 4 19.04 5.27 -12.30
N ASP A 5 18.84 5.19 -10.98
CA ASP A 5 19.04 3.96 -10.18
C ASP A 5 17.74 3.41 -9.55
N THR A 6 16.56 3.70 -10.10
CA THR A 6 15.36 2.93 -9.72
C THR A 6 15.36 1.63 -10.51
N ASP A 7 15.38 0.48 -9.83
CA ASP A 7 15.27 -0.82 -10.49
C ASP A 7 14.01 -0.86 -11.35
N VAL A 8 14.20 -0.85 -12.66
CA VAL A 8 13.10 -0.89 -13.62
C VAL A 8 12.63 -2.33 -13.69
N TYR A 9 11.32 -2.53 -13.50
CA TYR A 9 10.69 -3.84 -13.65
C TYR A 9 11.13 -4.51 -14.96
N THR A 10 11.85 -5.63 -14.83
CA THR A 10 12.30 -6.46 -15.94
C THR A 10 11.40 -7.68 -16.02
N ALA A 11 10.67 -7.79 -17.12
CA ALA A 11 9.68 -8.85 -17.33
C ALA A 11 10.32 -10.25 -17.28
N GLY A 12 9.87 -11.08 -16.34
CA GLY A 12 10.27 -12.48 -16.22
C GLY A 12 9.53 -13.41 -17.19
N VAL A 13 9.76 -14.72 -17.05
CA VAL A 13 9.13 -15.76 -17.90
C VAL A 13 7.61 -15.85 -17.73
N THR A 14 7.09 -15.44 -16.58
CA THR A 14 5.65 -15.44 -16.28
C THR A 14 4.97 -14.13 -16.63
N ALA A 15 5.72 -13.09 -17.04
CA ALA A 15 5.18 -11.78 -17.32
C ALA A 15 4.34 -11.75 -18.59
N GLU A 16 3.19 -11.08 -18.50
CA GLU A 16 2.33 -10.76 -19.63
C GLU A 16 2.28 -9.23 -19.78
N ASN A 17 2.78 -8.72 -20.90
CA ASN A 17 2.58 -7.30 -21.24
C ASN A 17 1.15 -7.11 -21.76
N THR A 18 0.37 -6.26 -21.08
CA THR A 18 -1.03 -6.03 -21.46
C THR A 18 -1.18 -5.05 -22.62
N GLY A 19 -0.14 -4.27 -22.93
CA GLY A 19 -0.16 -3.19 -23.92
C GLY A 19 -0.91 -1.93 -23.49
N TYR A 20 -1.63 -1.95 -22.35
CA TYR A 20 -2.35 -0.78 -21.87
C TYR A 20 -1.41 0.23 -21.21
N PRO A 21 -1.54 1.54 -21.52
CA PRO A 21 -0.74 2.56 -20.86
C PRO A 21 -1.10 2.63 -19.37
N PHE A 22 -0.06 2.84 -18.55
CA PHE A 22 -0.19 3.13 -17.13
C PHE A 22 0.26 4.57 -16.87
N GLU A 23 -0.53 5.34 -16.15
CA GLU A 23 -0.17 6.67 -15.67
C GLU A 23 -0.85 6.91 -14.33
N ILE A 24 -0.08 7.34 -13.33
CA ILE A 24 -0.58 7.83 -12.05
C ILE A 24 0.08 9.16 -11.74
N ARG A 25 -0.69 10.11 -11.19
CA ARG A 25 -0.22 11.44 -10.81
C ARG A 25 -0.49 11.66 -9.33
N TYR A 26 0.56 11.96 -8.57
CA TYR A 26 0.47 12.50 -7.22
C TYR A 26 0.79 14.00 -7.27
N GLY A 27 0.39 14.77 -6.26
CA GLY A 27 0.37 16.24 -6.32
C GLY A 27 1.54 16.91 -7.05
N THR A 28 2.78 16.50 -6.79
CA THR A 28 3.99 17.05 -7.45
C THR A 28 4.75 16.07 -8.34
N GLY A 29 4.17 14.91 -8.68
CA GLY A 29 4.88 13.91 -9.45
C GLY A 29 4.00 12.88 -10.17
N SER A 30 4.62 12.02 -10.95
CA SER A 30 3.92 11.02 -11.74
C SER A 30 4.76 9.77 -11.96
N ALA A 31 4.08 8.64 -12.17
CA ALA A 31 4.67 7.46 -12.76
C ALA A 31 3.94 7.14 -14.07
N ILE A 32 4.69 6.98 -15.16
CA ILE A 32 4.17 6.67 -16.50
C ILE A 32 4.84 5.39 -17.00
N GLY A 33 4.07 4.49 -17.59
CA GLY A 33 4.57 3.23 -18.12
C GLY A 33 3.50 2.35 -18.75
N THR A 34 3.51 1.06 -18.42
CA THR A 34 2.61 0.06 -19.02
C THR A 34 2.09 -0.91 -17.96
N TYR A 35 0.84 -1.33 -18.07
CA TYR A 35 0.31 -2.39 -17.23
C TYR A 35 0.89 -3.75 -17.63
N TYR A 36 1.36 -4.51 -16.65
CA TYR A 36 1.77 -5.90 -16.78
C TYR A 36 0.91 -6.79 -15.90
N LYS A 37 0.87 -8.08 -16.25
CA LYS A 37 0.30 -9.13 -15.41
C LYS A 37 1.36 -10.17 -15.12
N ASP A 38 1.70 -10.37 -13.86
CA ASP A 38 2.73 -11.34 -13.45
C ASP A 38 2.42 -11.94 -12.06
N VAL A 39 3.16 -12.99 -11.69
CA VAL A 39 3.14 -13.58 -10.35
C VAL A 39 3.86 -12.64 -9.39
N PHE A 40 3.17 -12.28 -8.31
CA PHE A 40 3.67 -11.36 -7.31
C PHE A 40 3.90 -12.09 -5.98
N ALA A 41 4.86 -11.61 -5.18
CA ALA A 41 5.10 -12.08 -3.82
C ALA A 41 5.56 -10.94 -2.91
N PHE A 42 5.13 -10.93 -1.66
CA PHE A 42 5.66 -10.03 -0.62
C PHE A 42 6.56 -10.78 0.35
N GLY A 43 7.64 -10.13 0.81
CA GLY A 43 8.56 -10.67 1.80
C GLY A 43 9.91 -11.06 1.19
N GLY A 44 10.94 -11.11 2.03
CA GLY A 44 12.31 -11.40 1.58
C GLY A 44 12.42 -12.74 0.85
N LYS A 45 13.27 -12.80 -0.19
CA LYS A 45 13.47 -13.97 -1.05
C LYS A 45 13.82 -15.26 -0.27
N ASP A 46 14.57 -15.12 0.82
CA ASP A 46 14.99 -16.24 1.68
C ASP A 46 14.04 -16.48 2.87
N GLY A 47 12.92 -15.75 2.93
CA GLY A 47 11.99 -15.74 4.05
C GLY A 47 10.60 -16.27 3.72
N LYS A 48 9.67 -16.09 4.67
CA LYS A 48 8.25 -16.37 4.45
C LYS A 48 7.69 -15.32 3.48
N GLN A 49 7.14 -15.78 2.35
CA GLN A 49 6.53 -14.90 1.35
C GLN A 49 5.01 -15.04 1.29
N LEU A 50 4.32 -13.92 1.14
CA LEU A 50 2.93 -13.88 0.70
C LEU A 50 2.91 -13.95 -0.83
N LYS A 51 2.89 -15.18 -1.36
CA LYS A 51 2.98 -15.44 -2.80
C LYS A 51 1.59 -15.68 -3.41
N PHE A 52 1.27 -14.92 -4.44
CA PHE A 52 0.00 -15.03 -5.15
C PHE A 52 0.00 -16.27 -6.06
N LYS A 53 -1.15 -16.95 -6.10
CA LYS A 53 -1.40 -18.13 -6.93
C LYS A 53 -1.73 -17.70 -8.36
N ASN A 54 -2.51 -16.63 -8.51
CA ASN A 54 -2.82 -16.05 -9.82
C ASN A 54 -1.90 -14.87 -10.12
N LYS A 55 -1.74 -14.58 -11.41
CA LYS A 55 -1.06 -13.37 -11.84
C LYS A 55 -1.92 -12.15 -11.52
N VAL A 56 -1.29 -11.12 -10.96
CA VAL A 56 -1.93 -9.83 -10.63
C VAL A 56 -1.51 -8.78 -11.66
N THR A 57 -2.40 -7.82 -11.93
CA THR A 57 -2.13 -6.70 -12.84
C THR A 57 -1.55 -5.52 -12.06
N PHE A 58 -0.43 -4.95 -12.52
CA PHE A 58 0.21 -3.78 -11.90
C PHE A 58 0.82 -2.84 -12.95
N GLY A 59 1.00 -1.58 -12.58
CA GLY A 59 1.67 -0.59 -13.43
C GLY A 59 3.18 -0.67 -13.29
N ALA A 60 3.88 -0.99 -14.38
CA ALA A 60 5.34 -0.90 -14.42
C ALA A 60 5.75 0.49 -14.93
N GLY A 61 6.27 1.32 -14.02
CA GLY A 61 6.77 2.66 -14.33
C GLY A 61 8.04 2.59 -15.19
N LYS A 62 8.11 3.43 -16.23
CA LYS A 62 9.32 3.70 -17.02
C LYS A 62 9.87 5.09 -16.79
N GLN A 63 9.01 6.00 -16.33
CA GLN A 63 9.36 7.37 -15.97
C GLN A 63 8.69 7.66 -14.64
N MET A 64 9.49 7.98 -13.63
CA MET A 64 9.02 8.31 -12.29
C MET A 64 9.71 9.59 -11.82
N THR A 65 8.98 10.40 -11.05
CA THR A 65 9.50 11.63 -10.44
C THR A 65 9.71 11.50 -8.93
N PHE A 66 9.49 10.30 -8.37
CA PHE A 66 9.68 9.98 -6.96
C PHE A 66 10.95 9.13 -6.79
N GLY A 67 11.51 9.12 -5.58
CA GLY A 67 12.70 8.32 -5.27
C GLY A 67 12.39 6.86 -4.90
N ASP A 68 11.13 6.53 -4.65
CA ASP A 68 10.68 5.18 -4.34
C ASP A 68 10.66 4.31 -5.62
N GLU A 69 11.06 3.05 -5.51
CA GLU A 69 11.04 2.09 -6.63
C GLU A 69 9.64 1.61 -6.97
N GLY A 70 8.75 1.62 -5.98
CA GLY A 70 7.37 1.21 -6.14
C GLY A 70 6.48 1.67 -5.00
N ILE A 71 5.19 1.74 -5.29
CA ILE A 71 4.15 2.05 -4.31
C ILE A 71 3.18 0.88 -4.28
N LEU A 72 2.88 0.41 -3.08
CA LEU A 72 1.86 -0.60 -2.87
C LEU A 72 0.56 0.03 -2.35
N GLY A 73 -0.47 0.06 -3.19
CA GLY A 73 -1.79 0.54 -2.82
C GLY A 73 -2.55 -0.48 -1.95
N LEU A 74 -2.94 -0.08 -0.74
CA LEU A 74 -3.74 -0.87 0.21
C LEU A 74 -5.13 -0.28 0.46
N SER A 75 -5.59 0.61 -0.43
CA SER A 75 -6.92 1.20 -0.39
C SER A 75 -7.98 0.23 -0.94
N PHE A 76 -9.25 0.61 -0.94
CA PHE A 76 -10.31 -0.20 -1.58
C PHE A 76 -10.17 -0.17 -3.12
N PRO A 77 -10.75 -1.14 -3.85
CA PRO A 77 -10.73 -1.14 -5.30
C PRO A 77 -11.37 0.11 -5.90
N ASP A 78 -10.67 0.72 -6.86
CA ASP A 78 -11.21 1.80 -7.68
C ASP A 78 -11.69 1.22 -9.02
N PRO A 79 -12.98 1.35 -9.38
CA PRO A 79 -13.49 0.85 -10.66
C PRO A 79 -12.89 1.55 -11.89
N GLY A 80 -12.24 2.70 -11.72
CA GLY A 80 -11.51 3.41 -12.78
C GLY A 80 -10.11 2.85 -13.05
N GLU A 81 -9.56 2.06 -12.12
CA GLU A 81 -8.20 1.53 -12.21
C GLU A 81 -8.17 0.13 -12.84
N LYS A 82 -7.08 -0.16 -13.58
CA LYS A 82 -6.86 -1.48 -14.21
C LYS A 82 -6.03 -2.42 -13.35
N GLY A 83 -5.37 -1.89 -12.32
CA GLY A 83 -4.56 -2.67 -11.39
C GLY A 83 -5.40 -3.63 -10.56
N THR A 84 -4.83 -4.77 -10.23
CA THR A 84 -5.42 -5.69 -9.26
C THR A 84 -5.27 -5.11 -7.86
N ASN A 85 -6.36 -5.03 -7.11
CA ASN A 85 -6.27 -4.74 -5.68
C ASN A 85 -5.62 -5.93 -4.97
N ILE A 86 -4.37 -5.75 -4.55
CA ILE A 86 -3.53 -6.81 -4.00
C ILE A 86 -4.05 -7.36 -2.66
N PHE A 87 -4.68 -6.50 -1.84
CA PHE A 87 -5.24 -6.95 -0.57
C PHE A 87 -6.47 -7.83 -0.80
N ASP A 88 -7.40 -7.38 -1.65
CA ASP A 88 -8.60 -8.14 -1.99
C ASP A 88 -8.27 -9.46 -2.69
N GLU A 89 -7.30 -9.47 -3.61
CA GLU A 89 -6.90 -10.71 -4.27
C GLU A 89 -6.26 -11.69 -3.26
N ALA A 90 -5.46 -11.20 -2.31
CA ALA A 90 -4.89 -12.05 -1.27
C ALA A 90 -5.97 -12.65 -0.34
N VAL A 91 -7.02 -11.88 0.00
CA VAL A 91 -8.19 -12.41 0.73
C VAL A 91 -8.89 -13.48 -0.10
N LYS A 92 -9.19 -13.18 -1.35
CA LYS A 92 -9.92 -14.05 -2.28
C LYS A 92 -9.20 -15.37 -2.56
N GLU A 93 -7.87 -15.34 -2.65
CA GLU A 93 -7.04 -16.52 -2.83
C GLU A 93 -6.83 -17.35 -1.54
N GLY A 94 -7.31 -16.84 -0.40
CA GLY A 94 -7.16 -17.48 0.91
C GLY A 94 -5.72 -17.50 1.40
N LEU A 95 -4.96 -16.44 1.12
CA LEU A 95 -3.55 -16.33 1.52
C LEU A 95 -3.38 -15.75 2.94
N MET A 96 -4.47 -15.32 3.57
CA MET A 96 -4.49 -14.68 4.87
C MET A 96 -5.47 -15.37 5.82
N ASP A 97 -5.07 -15.55 7.08
CA ASP A 97 -5.92 -16.16 8.11
C ASP A 97 -7.13 -15.28 8.45
N LYS A 98 -6.96 -13.95 8.37
CA LYS A 98 -8.00 -12.94 8.54
C LYS A 98 -7.95 -11.91 7.41
N PRO A 99 -9.09 -11.34 7.00
CA PRO A 99 -9.12 -10.29 5.99
C PRO A 99 -8.77 -8.92 6.59
N ILE A 100 -7.60 -8.81 7.22
CA ILE A 100 -7.07 -7.58 7.82
C ILE A 100 -5.58 -7.43 7.51
N PHE A 101 -5.08 -6.21 7.59
CA PHE A 101 -3.67 -5.91 7.73
C PHE A 101 -3.46 -4.93 8.88
N THR A 102 -2.31 -4.97 9.52
CA THR A 102 -1.91 -3.99 10.55
C THR A 102 -0.58 -3.35 10.18
N VAL A 103 -0.51 -2.03 10.33
CA VAL A 103 0.69 -1.24 10.04
C VAL A 103 1.24 -0.68 11.35
N TYR A 104 2.47 -1.04 11.67
CA TYR A 104 3.28 -0.42 12.71
C TYR A 104 4.33 0.47 12.05
N LEU A 105 4.40 1.74 12.46
CA LEU A 105 5.44 2.66 12.02
C LEU A 105 6.28 3.05 13.24
N LYS A 106 7.59 2.79 13.15
CA LYS A 106 8.52 3.14 14.22
C LYS A 106 8.74 4.65 14.21
N LYS A 107 8.55 5.31 15.36
CA LYS A 107 8.86 6.74 15.48
C LYS A 107 10.38 6.94 15.41
N CYS A 108 10.85 7.47 14.29
CA CYS A 108 12.26 7.81 14.08
C CYS A 108 12.45 9.33 13.94
N GLY A 109 13.46 9.89 14.57
CA GLY A 109 13.85 11.31 14.45
C GLY A 109 14.85 11.58 13.32
N GLY A 110 15.04 10.64 12.39
CA GLY A 110 16.06 10.66 11.34
C GLY A 110 15.95 9.44 10.43
N ILE A 111 17.06 8.95 9.90
CA ILE A 111 17.12 7.68 9.16
C ILE A 111 17.21 6.54 10.17
N CYS A 112 16.26 5.61 10.11
CA CYS A 112 16.29 4.37 10.89
C CYS A 112 16.35 3.18 9.94
N GLU A 113 17.16 2.18 10.28
CA GLU A 113 17.24 0.92 9.51
C GLU A 113 15.91 0.16 9.56
N ASP A 114 15.24 0.14 10.72
CA ASP A 114 13.88 -0.42 10.87
C ASP A 114 12.81 0.68 10.89
N GLY A 115 12.12 0.89 9.77
CA GLY A 115 11.08 1.92 9.64
C GLY A 115 9.70 1.53 10.19
N GLY A 116 9.42 0.23 10.29
CA GLY A 116 8.10 -0.28 10.66
C GLY A 116 7.85 -1.69 10.13
N VAL A 117 6.64 -2.21 10.36
CA VAL A 117 6.22 -3.55 9.95
C VAL A 117 4.78 -3.50 9.44
N ILE A 118 4.51 -4.22 8.36
CA ILE A 118 3.15 -4.52 7.92
C ILE A 118 2.90 -6.01 8.14
N THR A 119 1.87 -6.32 8.91
CA THR A 119 1.40 -7.69 9.12
C THR A 119 0.14 -7.91 8.29
N PHE A 120 0.20 -8.83 7.34
CA PHE A 120 -0.97 -9.28 6.59
C PHE A 120 -1.58 -10.51 7.27
N GLY A 121 -2.90 -10.50 7.46
CA GLY A 121 -3.63 -11.68 7.92
C GLY A 121 -3.78 -11.88 9.43
N ASP A 122 -3.18 -11.03 10.27
CA ASP A 122 -3.41 -11.01 11.71
C ASP A 122 -3.14 -9.63 12.30
N TYR A 123 -3.45 -9.47 13.58
CA TYR A 123 -3.01 -8.33 14.38
C TYR A 123 -1.54 -8.47 14.74
N ASP A 124 -0.77 -7.39 14.58
CA ASP A 124 0.57 -7.28 15.14
C ASP A 124 0.51 -7.18 16.68
N LYS A 125 0.60 -8.33 17.35
CA LYS A 125 0.59 -8.42 18.81
C LYS A 125 1.91 -7.98 19.44
N GLU A 126 2.99 -7.94 18.66
CA GLU A 126 4.32 -7.58 19.12
C GLU A 126 4.44 -6.06 19.27
N HIS A 127 3.99 -5.30 18.27
CA HIS A 127 4.18 -3.85 18.21
C HIS A 127 2.91 -3.04 18.56
N CYS A 128 1.71 -3.56 18.25
CA CYS A 128 0.45 -2.81 18.41
C CYS A 128 -0.34 -3.17 19.67
N CYS A 129 0.13 -4.11 20.50
CA CYS A 129 -0.55 -4.59 21.71
C CYS A 129 -2.04 -4.92 21.44
N ASN A 130 -2.92 -4.64 22.42
CA ASN A 130 -4.36 -4.85 22.28
C ASN A 130 -5.04 -3.71 21.52
N VAL A 131 -5.93 -4.06 20.60
CA VAL A 131 -6.79 -3.11 19.87
C VAL A 131 -7.57 -2.25 20.86
N LYS A 132 -7.49 -0.93 20.66
CA LYS A 132 -8.10 0.07 21.56
C LYS A 132 -9.52 0.47 21.16
N GLY A 133 -9.90 0.23 19.91
CA GLY A 133 -11.23 0.52 19.39
C GLY A 133 -11.30 0.32 17.88
N TYR A 134 -12.51 0.35 17.35
CA TYR A 134 -12.82 0.31 15.93
C TYR A 134 -13.71 1.51 15.59
N VAL A 135 -13.60 1.98 14.35
CA VAL A 135 -14.48 2.99 13.77
C VAL A 135 -14.98 2.48 12.44
N ASP A 136 -16.26 2.72 12.16
CA ASP A 136 -16.85 2.33 10.88
C ASP A 136 -16.32 3.22 9.77
N ILE A 137 -15.95 2.57 8.66
CA ILE A 137 -15.60 3.25 7.42
C ILE A 137 -16.85 3.77 6.71
N ILE A 138 -16.69 4.89 6.00
CA ILE A 138 -17.75 5.41 5.13
C ILE A 138 -17.84 4.50 3.89
N PRO A 139 -19.03 3.95 3.57
CA PRO A 139 -19.20 3.03 2.46
C PRO A 139 -19.02 3.72 1.11
N ASN A 140 -18.68 2.94 0.07
CA ASN A 140 -18.50 3.39 -1.32
C ASN A 140 -17.40 4.45 -1.52
N GLU A 141 -16.37 4.41 -0.66
CA GLU A 141 -15.17 5.25 -0.78
C GLU A 141 -13.99 4.36 -1.14
N VAL A 142 -13.08 4.87 -2.00
CA VAL A 142 -11.84 4.15 -2.31
C VAL A 142 -10.83 4.27 -1.17
N HIS A 143 -10.95 5.29 -0.32
CA HIS A 143 -10.04 5.55 0.79
C HIS A 143 -10.54 4.95 2.12
N TRP A 144 -9.62 4.70 3.05
CA TRP A 144 -9.92 4.39 4.45
C TRP A 144 -10.44 5.63 5.19
N LYS A 145 -11.69 6.00 4.89
CA LYS A 145 -12.33 7.23 5.35
C LYS A 145 -13.33 6.92 6.45
N PHE A 146 -13.32 7.71 7.52
CA PHE A 146 -14.21 7.55 8.66
C PHE A 146 -14.64 8.91 9.23
N LYS A 147 -15.70 8.90 10.04
CA LYS A 147 -16.22 10.09 10.70
C LYS A 147 -15.36 10.44 11.90
N LEU A 148 -14.90 11.70 11.97
CA LEU A 148 -14.21 12.26 13.12
C LEU A 148 -15.17 13.14 13.91
N ASP A 149 -15.34 12.83 15.20
CA ASP A 149 -16.24 13.58 16.08
C ASP A 149 -15.64 14.92 16.52
N GLY A 150 -14.32 14.99 16.68
CA GLY A 150 -13.64 16.25 16.97
C GLY A 150 -12.15 16.10 17.27
N ALA A 151 -11.46 17.24 17.38
CA ALA A 151 -10.05 17.33 17.75
C ALA A 151 -9.85 18.38 18.85
N ARG A 152 -8.92 18.09 19.77
CA ARG A 152 -8.58 18.95 20.91
C ARG A 152 -7.13 19.39 20.84
N ILE A 153 -6.88 20.63 21.27
CA ILE A 153 -5.55 21.15 21.53
C ILE A 153 -5.53 21.47 23.02
N LEU A 154 -4.70 20.75 23.79
CA LEU A 154 -4.75 20.75 25.25
C LEU A 154 -6.18 20.42 25.75
N ASP A 155 -6.74 21.25 26.63
CA ASP A 155 -8.07 21.05 27.20
C ASP A 155 -9.21 21.64 26.35
N ASP A 156 -8.88 22.41 25.31
CA ASP A 156 -9.86 23.10 24.48
C ASP A 156 -10.19 22.32 23.19
N ILE A 157 -11.47 22.06 22.98
CA ILE A 157 -11.99 21.48 21.73
C ILE A 157 -11.97 22.55 20.65
N HIS A 158 -11.09 22.39 19.66
CA HIS A 158 -10.93 23.34 18.56
C HIS A 158 -11.69 22.92 17.30
N VAL A 159 -11.96 21.62 17.13
CA VAL A 159 -12.78 21.11 16.03
C VAL A 159 -13.97 20.37 16.62
N ASN A 160 -15.12 21.04 16.67
CA ASN A 160 -16.43 20.46 16.97
C ASN A 160 -17.33 20.50 15.73
N GLN A 161 -16.84 19.92 14.64
CA GLN A 161 -17.60 19.77 13.41
C GLN A 161 -17.37 18.36 12.90
N TYR A 162 -18.46 17.62 12.64
CA TYR A 162 -18.44 16.32 11.99
C TYR A 162 -17.69 16.41 10.66
N ARG A 163 -16.42 16.00 10.67
CA ARG A 163 -15.54 16.05 9.51
C ARG A 163 -15.11 14.63 9.20
N ASN A 164 -14.72 14.40 7.95
CA ASN A 164 -14.17 13.12 7.55
C ASN A 164 -12.66 13.14 7.77
N ALA A 165 -12.14 12.06 8.33
CA ALA A 165 -10.72 11.79 8.41
C ALA A 165 -10.36 10.64 7.46
N TYR A 166 -9.12 10.64 6.98
CA TYR A 166 -8.57 9.59 6.13
C TYR A 166 -7.40 8.95 6.87
N TYR A 167 -7.41 7.63 6.97
CA TYR A 167 -6.19 6.89 7.25
C TYR A 167 -5.41 6.74 5.96
N SER A 168 -4.18 7.23 5.94
CA SER A 168 -3.26 7.08 4.82
C SER A 168 -1.89 6.65 5.36
N SER A 169 -1.44 5.49 4.92
CA SER A 169 -0.07 5.00 5.11
C SER A 169 0.53 4.77 3.73
N PHE A 170 1.65 5.42 3.44
CA PHE A 170 2.41 5.15 2.22
C PHE A 170 3.31 3.95 2.47
N VAL A 171 3.20 2.93 1.61
CA VAL A 171 4.08 1.77 1.61
C VAL A 171 4.97 1.89 0.39
N SER A 172 6.21 2.30 0.62
CA SER A 172 7.28 2.31 -0.37
C SER A 172 7.98 0.95 -0.36
N LEU A 173 8.32 0.45 -1.54
CA LEU A 173 9.08 -0.78 -1.72
C LEU A 173 10.57 -0.44 -1.87
N SER A 174 11.40 -1.21 -1.17
CA SER A 174 12.88 -1.13 -1.19
C SER A 174 13.43 -2.37 -1.90
N PRO A 175 14.61 -2.28 -2.57
CA PRO A 175 15.13 -3.35 -3.43
C PRO A 175 15.44 -4.65 -2.68
N ASP A 176 15.66 -4.58 -1.36
CA ASP A 176 15.93 -5.77 -0.53
C ASP A 176 14.71 -6.69 -0.35
N TYR A 177 13.50 -6.23 -0.73
CA TYR A 177 12.23 -6.91 -0.46
C TYR A 177 11.45 -7.33 -1.71
N LEU A 178 12.00 -7.15 -2.92
CA LEU A 178 11.48 -7.59 -4.22
C LEU A 178 12.37 -8.68 -4.83
#